data_AF-A0AAW2S2J7-F1
#
_entry.id   AF-A0AAW2S2J7-F1
#
_cell.length_a   1.000
_cell.length_b   1.000
_cell.length_c   1.000
_cell.angle_alpha   90.00
_cell.angle_beta   90.00
_cell.angle_gamma   90.00
#
_symmetry.space_group_name_H-M   'P 1'
#
loop_
_entity.id
_entity.type
_entity.pdbx_description
1 polymer ?
#
loop_
_entity_poly.entity_id
_entity_poly.type
_entity_poly.pdbx_seq_one_letter_code
_entity_poly.pdbx_strand_id
1 'polypeptide(L)'
;MFPPGKFRRSGAWVGEAGGAYNSGGKDVSHTFVNGFWYLDQLGMTSTFNHKVFCRQALIGGNYALLNTTSFVPNPDYYGALLWHRLMGKQVLSTSHDGSPYLRAYSHCSKNSGISVLLINMSNSTTFEVSVMDDLNLY
;
A
#
# COMPACT_ATOMS: atom_id res chain seq x y z
N MET A 1 -19.89 -37.73 17.14
CA MET A 1 -19.93 -36.86 15.93
C MET A 1 -19.47 -35.48 16.37
N PHE A 2 -18.21 -35.12 16.09
CA PHE A 2 -17.68 -33.78 16.41
C PHE A 2 -18.23 -32.77 15.40
N PRO A 3 -18.56 -31.53 15.80
CA PRO A 3 -18.98 -30.51 14.85
C PRO A 3 -17.82 -30.24 13.88
N PRO A 4 -18.09 -29.99 12.58
CA PRO A 4 -17.04 -29.63 11.64
C PRO A 4 -16.35 -28.36 12.15
N GLY A 5 -15.11 -28.52 12.60
CA GLY A 5 -14.27 -27.42 13.04
C GLY A 5 -14.06 -26.46 11.88
N LYS A 6 -14.37 -25.18 12.09
CA LYS A 6 -13.94 -24.12 11.19
C LYS A 6 -12.40 -24.12 11.15
N PHE A 7 -11.81 -24.76 10.15
CA PHE A 7 -10.39 -24.63 9.86
C PHE A 7 -10.10 -23.14 9.60
N ARG A 8 -9.43 -22.47 10.55
CA ARG A 8 -8.89 -21.13 10.32
C ARG A 8 -7.76 -21.27 9.29
N ARG A 9 -7.98 -20.78 8.07
CA ARG A 9 -6.89 -20.65 7.10
C ARG A 9 -5.80 -19.74 7.70
N SER A 10 -4.55 -20.17 7.59
CA SER A 10 -3.39 -19.32 7.87
C SER A 10 -3.39 -18.11 6.93
N GLY A 11 -2.95 -16.96 7.43
CA GLY A 11 -2.82 -15.73 6.63
C GLY A 11 -1.36 -15.48 6.29
N ALA A 12 -1.08 -15.17 5.01
CA ALA A 12 0.27 -14.82 4.58
C ALA A 12 0.70 -13.46 5.14
N TRP A 13 1.95 -13.35 5.53
CA TRP A 13 2.57 -12.11 6.01
C TRP A 13 3.76 -11.78 5.12
N VAL A 14 3.91 -10.50 4.78
CA VAL A 14 5.18 -9.99 4.25
C VAL A 14 6.04 -9.64 5.46
N GLY A 15 6.95 -10.56 5.83
CA GLY A 15 7.79 -10.44 7.03
C GLY A 15 8.90 -9.40 6.93
N GLU A 16 9.34 -9.08 5.71
CA GLU A 16 10.29 -8.02 5.40
C GLU A 16 10.11 -7.60 3.93
N ALA A 17 10.06 -6.29 3.65
CA ALA A 17 10.09 -5.78 2.28
C ALA A 17 10.71 -4.37 2.21
N GLY A 18 11.52 -4.12 1.18
CA GLY A 18 12.10 -2.83 0.84
C GLY A 18 12.17 -2.66 -0.69
N GLY A 19 12.21 -1.41 -1.18
CA GLY A 19 12.15 -1.13 -2.62
C GLY A 19 13.35 -1.65 -3.40
N ALA A 20 14.48 -1.81 -2.73
CA ALA A 20 15.67 -2.47 -3.24
C ALA A 20 16.40 -3.16 -2.07
N TYR A 21 17.03 -4.30 -2.36
CA TYR A 21 17.87 -5.02 -1.39
C TYR A 21 19.19 -4.27 -1.12
N ASN A 22 20.05 -4.82 -0.25
CA ASN A 22 21.36 -4.25 0.08
C ASN A 22 21.32 -2.79 0.59
N SER A 23 20.50 -2.53 1.60
CA SER A 23 20.27 -1.19 2.19
C SER A 23 19.57 -0.18 1.28
N GLY A 24 19.03 -0.59 0.13
CA GLY A 24 18.31 0.30 -0.78
C GLY A 24 19.23 1.14 -1.67
N GLY A 25 18.65 1.66 -2.75
CA GLY A 25 19.37 2.49 -3.73
C GLY A 25 19.75 3.84 -3.13
N LYS A 26 21.04 4.18 -3.21
CA LYS A 26 21.53 5.52 -2.90
C LYS A 26 20.79 6.54 -3.79
N ASP A 27 20.43 7.68 -3.22
CA ASP A 27 19.77 8.80 -3.93
C ASP A 27 18.37 8.50 -4.52
N VAL A 28 17.82 7.30 -4.26
CA VAL A 28 16.50 6.87 -4.75
C VAL A 28 15.60 6.45 -3.60
N SER A 29 16.03 5.49 -2.77
CA SER A 29 15.15 4.83 -1.80
C SER A 29 14.69 5.71 -0.63
N HIS A 30 15.33 6.86 -0.41
CA HIS A 30 14.95 7.84 0.61
C HIS A 30 14.19 9.05 0.03
N THR A 31 13.83 9.02 -1.24
CA THR A 31 13.18 10.15 -1.94
C THR A 31 11.71 9.85 -2.24
N PHE A 32 10.98 10.86 -2.74
CA PHE A 32 9.56 10.75 -3.05
C PHE A 32 9.24 9.61 -4.04
N VAL A 33 10.12 9.32 -4.99
CA VAL A 33 9.87 8.29 -6.01
C VAL A 33 9.71 6.89 -5.40
N ASN A 34 10.36 6.61 -4.26
CA ASN A 34 10.23 5.34 -3.56
C ASN A 34 8.81 5.16 -2.95
N GLY A 35 8.09 6.26 -2.72
CA GLY A 35 6.71 6.24 -2.24
C GLY A 35 5.74 5.57 -3.21
N PHE A 36 5.98 5.67 -4.53
CA PHE A 36 5.18 4.97 -5.55
C PHE A 36 5.23 3.47 -5.34
N TRP A 37 6.44 2.90 -5.25
CA TRP A 37 6.62 1.48 -4.96
C TRP A 37 5.99 1.09 -3.62
N TYR A 38 6.20 1.89 -2.57
CA TYR A 38 5.76 1.50 -1.23
C TYR A 38 4.24 1.47 -1.09
N LEU A 39 3.55 2.53 -1.53
CA LEU A 39 2.09 2.61 -1.49
C LEU A 39 1.45 1.56 -2.41
N ASP A 40 2.06 1.31 -3.57
CA ASP A 40 1.64 0.26 -4.48
C ASP A 40 1.74 -1.14 -3.83
N GLN A 41 2.83 -1.43 -3.12
CA GLN A 41 2.98 -2.71 -2.42
C GLN A 41 1.99 -2.87 -1.26
N LEU A 42 1.67 -1.81 -0.53
CA LEU A 42 0.62 -1.85 0.49
C LEU A 42 -0.76 -2.16 -0.15
N GLY A 43 -1.07 -1.54 -1.28
CA GLY A 43 -2.28 -1.82 -2.07
C GLY A 43 -2.34 -3.27 -2.55
N MET A 44 -1.33 -3.70 -3.31
CA MET A 44 -1.24 -5.04 -3.89
C MET A 44 -1.35 -6.14 -2.84
N THR A 45 -0.55 -6.06 -1.77
CA THR A 45 -0.55 -7.09 -0.72
C THR A 45 -1.89 -7.17 0.01
N SER A 46 -2.57 -6.04 0.18
CA SER A 46 -3.93 -5.98 0.74
C SER A 46 -4.94 -6.68 -0.17
N THR A 47 -4.91 -6.42 -1.48
CA THR A 47 -5.78 -7.07 -2.49
C THR A 47 -5.59 -8.59 -2.50
N PHE A 48 -4.35 -9.06 -2.36
CA PHE A 48 -4.03 -10.49 -2.27
C PHE A 48 -4.07 -11.05 -0.83
N ASN A 49 -4.81 -10.39 0.06
CA ASN A 49 -5.17 -10.90 1.39
C ASN A 49 -3.97 -11.22 2.32
N HIS A 50 -2.83 -10.55 2.13
CA HIS A 50 -1.76 -10.57 3.11
C HIS A 50 -2.21 -9.82 4.37
N LYS A 51 -1.89 -10.37 5.54
CA LYS A 51 -2.41 -9.88 6.82
C LYS A 51 -1.52 -8.83 7.46
N VAL A 52 -0.23 -8.85 7.14
CA VAL A 52 0.78 -7.96 7.69
C VAL A 52 1.79 -7.61 6.60
N PHE A 53 2.25 -6.35 6.61
CA PHE A 53 3.34 -5.87 5.80
C PHE A 53 4.39 -5.21 6.69
N CYS A 54 5.57 -5.83 6.79
CA CYS A 54 6.70 -5.31 7.55
C CYS A 54 7.65 -4.55 6.62
N ARG A 55 7.66 -3.22 6.73
CA ARG A 55 8.57 -2.37 5.96
C ARG A 55 9.98 -2.41 6.55
N GLN A 56 10.93 -2.83 5.73
CA GLN A 56 12.35 -2.65 5.96
C GLN A 56 12.76 -1.24 5.49
N ALA A 57 13.16 -0.34 6.37
CA ALA A 57 13.17 -0.40 7.83
C ALA A 57 12.60 0.89 8.42
N LEU A 58 12.28 0.89 9.71
CA LEU A 58 11.95 2.14 10.40
C LEU A 58 13.15 3.10 10.41
N ILE A 59 14.34 2.60 10.77
CA ILE A 59 15.63 3.30 10.81
C ILE A 59 16.71 2.37 10.22
N GLY A 60 17.69 2.92 9.51
CA GLY A 60 18.84 2.19 8.97
C GLY A 60 18.71 1.86 7.47
N GLY A 61 19.79 2.09 6.73
CA GLY A 61 19.82 1.97 5.26
C GLY A 61 19.20 3.18 4.54
N ASN A 62 19.31 3.20 3.21
CA ASN A 62 18.73 4.22 2.33
C ASN A 62 17.21 4.08 2.17
N TYR A 63 16.62 2.92 2.48
CA TYR A 63 15.17 2.69 2.43
C TYR A 63 14.46 3.04 3.74
N ALA A 64 15.17 3.59 4.72
CA ALA A 64 14.61 3.82 6.05
C ALA A 64 13.47 4.83 5.99
N LEU A 65 12.42 4.63 6.79
CA LEU A 65 11.36 5.62 6.94
C LEU A 65 11.87 6.90 7.65
N LEU A 66 12.84 6.75 8.55
CA LEU A 66 13.50 7.86 9.23
C LEU A 66 14.96 7.91 8.84
N ASN A 67 15.46 9.11 8.57
CA ASN A 67 16.89 9.33 8.36
C ASN A 67 17.70 8.85 9.58
N THR A 68 18.71 8.02 9.36
CA THR A 68 19.44 7.29 10.41
C THR A 68 20.10 8.20 11.45
N THR A 69 20.55 9.39 11.06
CA THR A 69 21.30 10.29 11.96
C THR A 69 20.43 11.40 12.52
N SER A 70 19.58 11.99 11.68
CA SER A 70 18.76 13.14 12.08
C SER A 70 17.37 12.78 12.60
N PHE A 71 16.92 11.54 12.40
CA PHE A 71 15.55 11.07 12.65
C PHE A 71 14.44 11.84 11.92
N VAL A 72 14.81 12.70 10.97
CA VAL A 72 13.86 13.38 10.10
C VAL A 72 13.17 12.34 9.21
N PRO A 73 11.83 12.33 9.12
CA PRO A 73 11.12 11.39 8.26
C PRO A 73 11.44 11.59 6.78
N ASN A 74 11.72 10.49 6.09
CA ASN A 74 11.78 10.45 4.63
C ASN A 74 10.36 10.50 4.05
N PRO A 75 10.19 10.85 2.75
CA PRO A 75 8.87 11.03 2.15
C PRO A 75 7.92 9.82 2.28
N ASP A 76 8.47 8.61 2.26
CA ASP A 76 7.70 7.37 2.38
C ASP A 76 7.09 7.14 3.78
N TYR A 77 7.66 7.73 4.83
CA TYR A 77 7.03 7.78 6.16
C TYR A 77 5.67 8.45 6.11
N TYR A 78 5.54 9.56 5.39
CA TYR A 78 4.27 10.27 5.28
C TYR A 78 3.24 9.47 4.47
N GLY A 79 3.69 8.73 3.45
CA GLY A 79 2.85 7.75 2.75
C GLY A 79 2.31 6.68 3.69
N ALA A 80 3.17 6.06 4.50
CA ALA A 80 2.75 5.10 5.54
C ALA A 80 1.83 5.74 6.59
N LEU A 81 2.07 6.99 6.99
CA LEU A 81 1.25 7.69 7.95
C LEU A 81 -0.16 7.93 7.41
N LEU A 82 -0.27 8.40 6.16
CA LEU A 82 -1.56 8.60 5.50
C LEU A 82 -2.29 7.28 5.30
N TRP A 83 -1.60 6.23 4.83
CA TRP A 83 -2.16 4.88 4.75
C TRP A 83 -2.69 4.42 6.11
N HIS A 84 -1.88 4.56 7.15
CA HIS A 84 -2.26 4.21 8.51
C HIS A 84 -3.45 5.04 9.02
N ARG A 85 -3.61 6.30 8.62
CA ARG A 85 -4.73 7.13 9.11
C ARG A 85 -6.02 6.92 8.31
N LEU A 86 -5.92 6.60 7.02
CA LEU A 86 -7.05 6.62 6.09
C LEU A 86 -7.55 5.22 5.70
N MET A 87 -6.65 4.26 5.45
CA MET A 87 -7.01 2.94 4.90
C MET A 87 -7.40 1.98 6.02
N GLY A 88 -8.65 1.50 5.99
CA GLY A 88 -9.18 0.54 6.96
C GLY A 88 -8.77 -0.91 6.67
N LYS A 89 -9.24 -1.82 7.53
CA LYS A 89 -8.89 -3.25 7.44
C LYS A 89 -9.69 -4.01 6.39
N GLN A 90 -10.85 -3.48 5.98
CA GLN A 90 -11.70 -4.10 4.98
C GLN A 90 -11.30 -3.59 3.59
N VAL A 91 -10.69 -4.48 2.81
CA VAL A 91 -10.29 -4.23 1.43
C VAL A 91 -11.51 -4.38 0.53
N LEU A 92 -11.69 -3.48 -0.42
CA LEU A 92 -12.75 -3.54 -1.41
C LEU A 92 -12.18 -4.02 -2.75
N SER A 93 -13.02 -4.64 -3.57
CA SER A 93 -12.63 -4.95 -4.95
C SER A 93 -12.53 -3.65 -5.73
N THR A 94 -11.46 -3.45 -6.49
CA THR A 94 -11.26 -2.26 -7.32
C THR A 94 -10.74 -2.71 -8.67
N SER A 95 -11.44 -2.29 -9.71
CA SER A 95 -11.07 -2.51 -11.11
C SER A 95 -11.29 -1.22 -11.90
N HIS A 96 -10.57 -1.08 -13.00
CA HIS A 96 -10.79 -0.04 -13.98
C HIS A 96 -10.31 -0.51 -15.36
N ASP A 97 -11.00 -0.07 -16.40
CA ASP A 97 -10.61 -0.33 -17.80
C ASP A 97 -9.76 0.81 -18.39
N GLY A 98 -9.29 1.72 -17.53
CA GLY A 98 -8.43 2.85 -17.88
C GLY A 98 -6.98 2.48 -18.19
N SER A 99 -6.12 3.50 -18.24
CA SER A 99 -4.70 3.34 -18.55
C SER A 99 -3.97 2.37 -17.60
N PRO A 100 -3.06 1.52 -18.10
CA PRO A 100 -2.24 0.64 -17.24
C PRO A 100 -1.24 1.41 -16.36
N TYR A 101 -1.06 2.71 -16.61
CA TYR A 101 -0.24 3.60 -15.79
C TYR A 101 -0.98 4.17 -14.57
N LEU A 102 -2.31 4.00 -14.50
CA LEU A 102 -3.08 4.31 -13.31
C LEU A 102 -3.18 3.03 -12.47
N ARG A 103 -2.88 3.11 -11.18
CA ARG A 103 -3.20 2.06 -10.22
C ARG A 103 -4.19 2.56 -9.21
N ALA A 104 -5.17 1.74 -8.88
CA ALA A 104 -6.24 2.09 -7.94
C ALA A 104 -6.43 0.98 -6.90
N TYR A 105 -6.53 1.39 -5.64
CA TYR A 105 -6.85 0.50 -4.51
C TYR A 105 -7.88 1.18 -3.63
N SER A 106 -8.87 0.44 -3.13
CA SER A 106 -9.86 1.00 -2.21
C SER A 106 -10.15 0.10 -1.02
N HIS A 107 -10.36 0.75 0.12
CA HIS A 107 -10.67 0.13 1.40
C HIS A 107 -11.86 0.88 2.01
N CYS A 108 -12.61 0.22 2.90
CA CYS A 108 -13.41 0.98 3.86
C CYS A 108 -12.47 1.91 4.64
N SER A 109 -12.87 3.16 4.84
CA SER A 109 -12.08 4.13 5.59
C SER A 109 -11.98 3.70 7.06
N LYS A 110 -10.88 4.08 7.74
CA LYS A 110 -10.78 3.90 9.20
C LYS A 110 -11.81 4.71 9.98
N ASN A 111 -12.29 5.79 9.38
CA ASN A 111 -13.31 6.65 9.98
C ASN A 111 -14.69 6.27 9.40
N SER A 112 -15.10 6.95 8.34
CA SER A 112 -16.37 6.72 7.65
C SER A 112 -16.17 6.89 6.14
N GLY A 113 -16.94 6.14 5.34
CA GLY A 113 -16.86 6.14 3.89
C GLY A 113 -15.79 5.22 3.31
N ILE A 114 -15.35 5.52 2.09
CA ILE A 114 -14.37 4.75 1.32
C ILE A 114 -13.09 5.59 1.18
N SER A 115 -11.94 4.97 1.40
CA SER A 115 -10.64 5.56 1.09
C SER A 115 -10.11 4.94 -0.20
N VAL A 116 -9.70 5.79 -1.15
CA VAL A 116 -9.14 5.37 -2.43
C VAL A 116 -7.71 5.89 -2.55
N LEU A 117 -6.79 4.98 -2.90
CA LEU A 117 -5.44 5.32 -3.30
C LEU A 117 -5.36 5.24 -4.82
N LEU A 118 -4.98 6.36 -5.46
CA LEU A 118 -4.70 6.45 -6.88
C LEU A 118 -3.22 6.77 -7.09
N ILE A 119 -2.55 6.00 -7.93
CA ILE A 119 -1.14 6.21 -8.29
C ILE A 119 -1.06 6.43 -9.80
N ASN A 120 -0.67 7.65 -10.19
CA ASN A 120 -0.39 8.00 -11.58
C ASN A 120 1.10 7.75 -11.88
N MET A 121 1.39 6.71 -12.66
CA MET A 121 2.74 6.38 -13.14
C MET A 121 2.99 6.82 -14.59
N SER A 122 2.10 7.63 -15.16
CA SER A 122 2.28 8.16 -16.51
C SER A 122 3.25 9.35 -16.49
N ASN A 123 3.74 9.73 -17.67
CA ASN A 123 4.48 10.99 -17.84
C ASN A 123 3.56 12.23 -17.91
N SER A 124 2.23 12.04 -17.84
CA SER A 124 1.25 13.12 -17.73
C SER A 124 0.97 13.44 -16.27
N THR A 125 0.74 14.72 -15.97
CA THR A 125 0.38 15.18 -14.62
C THR A 125 -1.07 14.88 -14.25
N THR A 126 -1.91 14.52 -15.21
CA THR A 126 -3.37 14.46 -15.03
C THR A 126 -3.96 13.14 -15.50
N PHE A 127 -4.83 12.57 -14.67
CA PHE A 127 -5.82 11.56 -15.02
C PHE A 127 -7.19 12.06 -14.55
N GLU A 128 -8.20 11.95 -15.41
CA GLU A 128 -9.59 12.15 -15.02
C GLU A 128 -10.18 10.81 -14.60
N VAL A 129 -10.75 10.77 -13.39
CA VAL A 129 -11.27 9.53 -12.79
C VAL A 129 -12.67 9.79 -12.26
N SER A 130 -13.62 8.95 -12.65
CA SER A 130 -14.95 8.86 -12.06
C SER A 130 -15.04 7.61 -11.19
N VAL A 131 -15.44 7.76 -9.93
CA VAL A 131 -15.68 6.63 -9.03
C VAL A 131 -17.15 6.23 -9.13
N MET A 132 -17.40 4.94 -9.33
CA MET A 132 -18.74 4.37 -9.37
C MET A 132 -18.76 3.11 -8.51
N ASP A 133 -19.88 2.87 -7.84
CA ASP A 133 -20.10 1.61 -7.16
C ASP A 133 -20.34 0.51 -8.19
N ASP A 134 -19.72 -0.65 -8.00
CA ASP A 134 -20.08 -1.83 -8.78
C ASP A 134 -21.40 -2.37 -8.24
N LEU A 135 -22.50 -1.91 -8.83
CA LEU A 135 -23.86 -2.34 -8.50
C LEU A 135 -24.16 -3.75 -9.02
N ASN A 136 -23.21 -4.43 -9.67
CA ASN A 136 -23.36 -5.81 -10.04
C ASN A 136 -23.26 -6.71 -8.80
N LEU A 137 -24.37 -6.75 -8.05
CA LEU A 137 -24.68 -7.76 -7.05
C LEU A 137 -24.84 -9.11 -7.78
N TYR A 138 -23.73 -9.84 -7.94
CA TYR A 138 -23.76 -11.27 -8.27
C TYR A 138 -23.84 -12.09 -6.98
#